data_AF-A0A5B6VKN0-F1
#
_entry.id   AF-A0A5B6VKN0-F1
#
_cell.length_a   1.000
_cell.length_b   1.000
_cell.length_c   1.000
_cell.angle_alpha   90.00
_cell.angle_beta   90.00
_cell.angle_gamma   90.00
#
_symmetry.space_group_name_H-M   'P 1'
#
loop_
_entity.id
_entity.type
_entity.pdbx_description
1 polymer ?
#
loop_
_entity_poly.entity_id
_entity_poly.type
_entity_poly.pdbx_seq_one_letter_code
_entity_poly.pdbx_strand_id
1 'polypeptide(L)' 'MLRRYRSNPSHIVPVEEIEVRPDLTFEEESVQILDRDIKVLRRKIVPLVKVLWRNHDTEEATWESEDLICQQYSCVTKT' A
#
# COMPACT_ATOMS: atom_id res chain seq x y z
N MET A 1 8.46 -41.19 -19.01
CA MET A 1 8.06 -40.99 -20.43
C MET A 1 7.10 -39.82 -20.49
N LEU A 2 7.50 -38.72 -21.14
CA LEU A 2 6.62 -37.56 -21.34
C LEU A 2 5.66 -37.86 -22.51
N ARG A 3 4.36 -37.63 -22.30
CA ARG A 3 3.34 -37.77 -23.34
C ARG A 3 3.28 -36.49 -24.17
N ARG A 4 3.05 -36.63 -25.47
CA ARG A 4 2.90 -35.50 -26.38
C ARG A 4 1.66 -34.69 -26.01
N TYR A 5 1.85 -33.40 -25.75
CA TYR A 5 0.76 -32.46 -25.49
C TYR A 5 -0.11 -32.28 -26.75
N ARG A 6 -1.43 -32.21 -26.56
CA ARG A 6 -2.39 -31.87 -27.62
C ARG A 6 -2.91 -30.47 -27.36
N SER A 7 -2.57 -29.53 -28.25
CA SER A 7 -2.99 -28.14 -28.14
C SER A 7 -4.52 -28.03 -28.17
N ASN A 8 -5.09 -27.38 -27.16
CA ASN A 8 -6.51 -27.05 -27.07
C ASN A 8 -6.65 -25.53 -26.88
N PRO A 9 -7.46 -24.84 -27.69
CA PRO A 9 -7.74 -23.41 -27.52
C PRO A 9 -8.26 -23.03 -26.13
N SER A 10 -8.93 -23.95 -25.42
CA SER A 10 -9.38 -23.71 -24.04
C SER A 10 -8.25 -23.71 -22.99
N HIS A 11 -7.04 -24.12 -23.37
CA HIS A 11 -5.86 -24.03 -22.50
C HIS A 11 -5.13 -22.68 -22.65
N ILE A 12 -5.62 -21.81 -23.53
CA ILE A 12 -5.08 -20.46 -23.68
C ILE A 12 -5.68 -19.64 -22.53
N VAL A 13 -4.82 -19.27 -21.58
CA VAL A 13 -5.18 -18.29 -20.54
C VAL A 13 -5.22 -16.92 -21.22
N PRO A 14 -6.33 -16.18 -21.15
CA PRO A 14 -6.37 -14.83 -21.67
C PRO A 14 -5.38 -13.97 -20.89
N VAL A 15 -4.56 -13.21 -21.61
CA VAL A 15 -3.67 -12.23 -21.00
C VAL A 15 -4.52 -11.01 -20.68
N GLU A 16 -4.69 -10.71 -19.39
CA GLU A 16 -5.25 -9.42 -18.98
C GLU A 16 -4.18 -8.35 -19.22
N GLU A 17 -4.52 -7.34 -20.02
CA GLU A 17 -3.67 -6.17 -20.21
C GLU A 17 -3.71 -5.34 -18.92
N ILE A 18 -2.60 -5.34 -18.18
CA ILE A 18 -2.45 -4.50 -16.99
C ILE A 18 -2.13 -3.10 -17.48
N GLU A 19 -3.02 -2.15 -17.22
CA GLU A 19 -2.78 -0.73 -17.48
C GLU A 19 -1.72 -0.20 -16.50
N VAL A 20 -0.48 -0.08 -16.98
CA VAL A 20 0.61 0.52 -16.21
C VAL A 20 0.81 1.96 -16.66
N ARG A 21 0.87 2.91 -15.72
CA ARG A 21 1.20 4.29 -16.03
C ARG A 21 2.62 4.36 -16.64
N PRO A 22 2.86 5.19 -17.68
CA PRO A 22 4.14 5.22 -18.40
C PRO A 22 5.33 5.69 -17.54
N ASP A 23 5.06 6.39 -16.44
CA ASP A 23 6.04 6.81 -15.44
C ASP A 23 6.26 5.78 -14.32
N LEU A 24 5.57 4.63 -14.38
CA LEU A 24 5.59 3.55 -13.39
C LEU A 24 5.22 4.02 -11.97
N THR A 25 4.53 5.16 -11.83
CA THR A 25 4.08 5.65 -10.53
C THR A 25 2.70 5.08 -10.19
N PHE A 26 2.45 4.89 -8.89
CA PHE A 26 1.13 4.56 -8.37
C PHE A 26 0.77 5.52 -7.23
N GLU A 27 -0.52 5.76 -7.06
CA GLU A 27 -1.01 6.54 -5.92
C GLU A 27 -0.96 5.66 -4.67
N GLU A 28 -0.33 6.18 -3.62
CA GLU A 28 -0.17 5.46 -2.37
C GLU A 28 -1.42 5.65 -1.52
N GLU A 29 -2.16 4.55 -1.33
CA GLU A 29 -3.37 4.54 -0.51
C GLU A 29 -3.06 3.94 0.86
N SER A 30 -3.36 4.68 1.93
CA SER A 30 -3.26 4.19 3.30
C SER A 30 -4.35 3.16 3.57
N VAL A 31 -3.97 1.96 4.01
CA VAL A 31 -4.92 0.90 4.36
C VAL A 31 -5.31 0.99 5.82
N GLN A 32 -4.31 1.10 6.70
CA GLN A 32 -4.53 0.98 8.14
C GLN A 32 -3.45 1.72 8.93
N ILE A 33 -3.83 2.23 10.11
CA ILE A 33 -2.89 2.69 11.13
C ILE A 33 -2.53 1.49 12.02
N LEU A 34 -1.26 1.12 12.03
CA LEU A 34 -0.73 0.01 12.82
C LEU A 34 -0.40 0.40 14.26
N ASP A 35 0.09 1.63 14.46
CA ASP A 35 0.54 2.10 15.77
C ASP A 35 0.51 3.63 15.87
N ARG A 36 0.60 4.17 17.09
CA ARG A 36 0.68 5.62 17.35
C ARG A 36 1.78 5.91 18.36
N ASP A 37 2.55 6.96 18.10
CA ASP A 37 3.61 7.42 19.00
C ASP A 37 3.64 8.94 19.06
N ILE A 38 4.30 9.47 20.07
CA ILE A 38 4.42 10.91 20.30
C ILE A 38 5.90 11.27 20.35
N LYS A 39 6.36 11.99 19.31
CA LYS A 39 7.72 12.49 19.27
C LYS A 39 7.81 13.82 20.02
N VAL A 40 8.43 13.79 21.20
CA VAL A 40 8.72 14.99 21.98
C VAL A 40 10.04 15.60 21.51
N LEU A 41 9.96 16.82 20.98
CA LEU A 41 11.11 17.66 20.63
C LEU A 41 11.26 18.76 21.68
N ARG A 42 12.40 19.47 21.66
CA ARG A 42 12.74 20.51 22.65
C ARG A 42 11.67 21.59 22.87
N ARG A 43 10.82 21.86 21.86
CA ARG A 43 9.80 22.94 21.89
C ARG A 43 8.42 22.50 21.42
N LYS A 44 8.28 21.27 20.91
CA LYS A 44 7.02 20.81 20.30
C LYS A 44 6.84 19.33 20.51
N ILE A 45 5.58 18.92 20.57
CA ILE A 45 5.15 17.53 20.62
C ILE A 45 4.51 17.24 19.27
N VAL A 46 4.94 16.16 18.61
CA VAL A 46 4.45 15.78 17.28
C VAL A 46 3.84 14.37 17.37
N PRO A 47 2.51 14.23 17.23
CA PRO A 47 1.87 12.93 17.09
C PRO A 47 2.25 12.27 15.76
N LEU A 48 2.67 11.01 15.84
CA LEU A 48 3.02 10.18 14.70
C LEU A 48 2.13 8.93 14.68
N VAL A 49 1.79 8.49 13.48
CA VAL A 49 1.04 7.26 13.24
C VAL A 49 1.85 6.37 12.31
N LYS A 50 1.92 5.08 12.61
CA LYS A 50 2.53 4.08 11.73
C LYS A 50 1.50 3.65 10.70
N VAL A 51 1.73 3.94 9.42
CA VAL A 51 0.77 3.71 8.34
C VAL A 51 1.20 2.51 7.50
N LEU A 52 0.27 1.58 7.30
CA LEU A 52 0.38 0.51 6.32
C LEU A 52 -0.19 0.99 4.98
N TRP A 53 0.61 0.86 3.94
CA TRP A 53 0.24 1.23 2.58
C TRP A 53 -0.22 0.01 1.78
N ARG A 54 -1.10 0.20 0.80
CA ARG A 54 -1.80 -0.89 0.10
C ARG A 54 -0.90 -1.90 -0.60
N ASN A 55 0.24 -1.45 -1.11
CA ASN A 55 1.18 -2.27 -1.87
C ASN A 55 2.42 -2.68 -1.06
N HIS A 56 2.43 -2.38 0.24
CA HIS A 56 3.58 -2.56 1.11
C HIS A 56 3.31 -3.59 2.20
N ASP A 57 4.36 -4.30 2.60
CA ASP A 57 4.30 -5.22 3.73
C ASP A 57 4.35 -4.47 5.07
N THR A 58 3.92 -5.12 6.14
CA THR A 58 3.91 -4.52 7.49
C THR A 58 5.28 -4.05 8.00
N GLU A 59 6.36 -4.63 7.48
CA GLU A 59 7.74 -4.25 7.79
C GLU A 59 8.13 -2.92 7.11
N GLU A 60 7.51 -2.61 5.97
CA GLU A 60 7.76 -1.40 5.18
C GLU A 60 6.88 -0.21 5.60
N ALA A 61 6.00 -0.42 6.58
CA ALA A 61 5.12 0.63 7.10
C ALA A 61 5.91 1.83 7.67
N THR A 62 5.51 3.03 7.26
CA THR A 62 6.22 4.28 7.57
C THR A 62 5.57 5.03 8.74
N TRP A 63 6.36 5.87 9.42
CA TRP A 63 5.87 6.77 10.46
C TRP A 63 5.57 8.13 9.87
N GLU A 64 4.30 8.49 9.81
CA GLU A 64 3.81 9.76 9.29
C GLU A 64 3.21 10.61 10.41
N SER A 65 3.16 11.93 10.22
CA SER A 65 2.47 12.78 11.18
C SER A 65 0.96 12.63 11.08
N GLU A 66 0.29 12.56 12.22
CA GLU A 66 -1.16 12.36 12.28
C GLU A 66 -1.92 13.46 11.54
N ASP A 67 -1.45 14.71 11.65
CA ASP A 67 -2.05 15.86 10.97
C ASP A 67 -1.99 15.73 9.44
N LEU A 68 -0.85 15.28 8.88
CA LEU A 68 -0.69 15.09 7.43
C LEU A 68 -1.63 14.00 6.92
N ILE A 69 -1.70 12.86 7.61
CA ILE A 69 -2.57 11.76 7.23
C ILE A 69 -4.05 12.16 7.31
N CYS A 70 -4.43 12.92 8.34
CA CYS A 70 -5.79 13.44 8.48
C CYS A 70 -6.17 14.41 7.36
N GLN A 71 -5.25 15.26 6.91
CA GLN A 71 -5.52 16.25 5.87
C GLN A 71 -5.52 15.66 4.45
N GLN A 72 -4.58 14.75 4.17
CA GLN A 72 -4.32 14.31 2.79
C GLN A 72 -5.09 13.05 2.40
N TYR A 73 -5.32 12.13 3.34
CA TYR A 73 -5.86 10.80 3.02
C TYR A 73 -7.20 10.52 3.70
N SER A 74 -7.77 11.48 4.44
CA SER A 74 -9.05 11.35 5.17
C SER A 74 -9.06 10.11 6.08
N CYS A 75 -8.56 10.28 7.31
CA CYS A 75 -8.47 9.29 8.40
C CYS A 75 -9.41 8.07 8.23
N VAL A 76 -8.83 6.95 7.78
CA VAL A 76 -9.46 5.64 7.82
C VAL A 76 -9.62 5.26 9.30
N THR A 77 -10.85 5.36 9.76
CA THR A 77 -11.41 4.89 11.04
C THR A 77 -10.84 5.51 12.33
N LYS A 78 -11.63 6.44 12.88
CA LYS A 78 -11.71 6.65 14.34
C LYS A 78 -12.30 5.39 14.95
N THR A 79 -11.58 4.71 15.84
CA THR A 79 -12.16 3.77 16.81
C THR A 79 -11.34 3.84 18.08
#